data_AF-A0A932LFJ5-F1
#
_entry.id   AF-A0A932LFJ5-F1
#
_cell.length_a   1.000
_cell.length_b   1.000
_cell.length_c   1.000
_cell.angle_alpha   90.00
_cell.angle_beta   90.00
_cell.angle_gamma   90.00
#
_symmetry.space_group_name_H-M   'P 1'
#
loop_
_entity.id
_entity.type
_entity.pdbx_description
1 polymer ?
#
loop_
_entity_poly.entity_id
_entity_poly.type
_entity_poly.pdbx_seq_one_letter_code
_entity_poly.pdbx_strand_id
1 'polypeptide(L)'
;MIELGIVNADWPLSPRDPEIPPWSQAPDRELNELKMAVYAAQIDRMDQGIGRILAKVRELGVADNTLVMFLSDNGGDGFEETPTLGIPPGTQESSYIYGRPWANVSNTPLRGYKRGMHEGGISTPLVACWPNVVAAGAINHLAASNPETVRELITFYDAWAERVGVVPWQQLRNR
;
A
#
# COMPACT_ATOMS: atom_id res chain seq x y z
N MET A 1 0.03 13.76 -7.65
CA MET A 1 -0.65 12.49 -8.03
C MET A 1 -1.68 12.69 -9.13
N ILE A 2 -2.58 13.69 -9.02
CA ILE A 2 -3.53 14.03 -10.09
C ILE A 2 -2.81 14.44 -11.38
N GLU A 3 -1.89 15.40 -11.33
CA GLU A 3 -1.10 15.83 -12.50
C GLU A 3 -0.26 14.70 -13.12
N LEU A 4 0.13 13.72 -12.30
CA LEU A 4 0.85 12.53 -12.76
C LEU A 4 -0.10 11.47 -13.36
N GLY A 5 -1.42 11.62 -13.24
CA GLY A 5 -2.39 10.62 -13.71
C GLY A 5 -2.48 9.36 -12.85
N ILE A 6 -1.92 9.37 -11.64
CA ILE A 6 -2.00 8.25 -10.67
C ILE A 6 -3.37 8.23 -9.99
N VAL A 7 -3.92 9.42 -9.73
CA VAL A 7 -5.23 9.61 -9.09
C VAL A 7 -6.13 10.35 -10.05
N ASN A 8 -7.36 9.86 -10.23
CA ASN A 8 -8.37 10.57 -11.02
C ASN A 8 -8.87 11.80 -10.24
N ALA A 9 -8.94 12.95 -10.90
CA ALA A 9 -9.42 14.20 -10.31
C ALA A 9 -10.88 14.14 -9.83
N ASP A 10 -11.69 13.25 -10.42
CA ASP A 10 -13.10 13.07 -10.07
C ASP A 10 -13.29 12.20 -8.82
N TRP A 11 -12.23 11.56 -8.31
CA TRP A 11 -12.32 10.77 -7.09
C TRP A 11 -12.45 11.69 -5.87
N PRO A 12 -13.57 11.63 -5.13
CA PRO A 12 -13.69 12.41 -3.91
C PRO A 12 -12.69 11.89 -2.87
N LEU A 13 -12.29 12.77 -1.95
CA LEU A 13 -11.59 12.32 -0.75
C LEU A 13 -12.47 11.33 0.02
N SER A 14 -11.83 10.32 0.60
CA SER A 14 -12.51 9.42 1.52
C SER A 14 -13.16 10.20 2.69
N PRO A 15 -14.34 9.79 3.17
CA PRO A 15 -14.94 10.41 4.33
C PRO A 15 -14.01 10.35 5.53
N ARG A 16 -13.99 11.42 6.32
CA ARG A 16 -13.24 11.47 7.57
C ARG A 16 -13.75 10.41 8.53
N ASP A 17 -12.83 9.69 9.18
CA ASP A 17 -13.17 8.85 10.33
C ASP A 17 -13.66 9.75 11.49
N PRO A 18 -14.92 9.62 11.94
CA PRO A 18 -15.47 10.47 13.00
C PRO A 18 -14.78 10.25 14.36
N GLU A 19 -14.08 9.13 14.55
CA GLU A 19 -13.34 8.85 15.78
C GLU A 19 -11.96 9.49 15.81
N ILE A 20 -11.46 10.00 14.67
CA ILE A 20 -10.14 10.61 14.57
C ILE A 20 -10.26 12.14 14.63
N PRO A 21 -9.72 12.81 15.66
CA PRO A 21 -9.76 14.26 15.77
C PRO A 21 -8.91 14.96 14.70
N PRO A 22 -9.24 16.21 14.32
CA PRO A 22 -8.41 16.97 13.39
C PRO A 22 -7.00 17.17 13.96
N TRP A 23 -5.99 17.31 13.09
CA TRP A 23 -4.59 17.44 13.51
C TRP A 23 -4.37 18.53 14.55
N SER A 24 -5.08 19.65 14.43
CA SER A 24 -5.06 20.77 15.38
C SER A 24 -5.52 20.41 16.80
N GLN A 25 -6.23 19.30 16.96
CA GLN A 25 -6.77 18.78 18.23
C GLN A 25 -6.25 17.36 18.52
N ALA A 26 -5.27 16.86 17.77
CA ALA A 26 -4.76 15.52 17.95
C ALA A 26 -4.04 15.41 19.32
N PRO A 27 -4.31 14.36 20.11
CA PRO A 27 -3.55 14.10 21.33
C PRO A 27 -2.11 13.74 20.99
N ASP A 28 -1.19 14.00 21.94
CA ASP A 28 0.21 13.57 21.88
C ASP A 28 0.87 13.81 20.51
N ARG A 29 0.70 15.02 19.95
CA ARG A 29 1.16 15.34 18.59
C ARG A 29 2.64 15.02 18.37
N GLU A 30 3.48 15.33 19.35
CA GLU A 30 4.93 15.06 19.28
C GLU A 30 5.22 13.55 19.12
N LEU A 31 4.47 12.70 19.82
CA LEU A 31 4.58 11.24 19.66
C LEU A 31 4.10 10.81 18.28
N ASN A 32 2.99 11.36 17.80
CA ASN A 32 2.46 11.05 16.47
C ASN A 32 3.40 11.50 15.34
N GLU A 33 4.04 12.67 15.48
CA GLU A 33 5.09 13.15 14.56
C GLU A 33 6.29 12.20 14.57
N LEU A 34 6.76 11.80 15.76
CA LEU A 34 7.90 10.88 15.88
C LEU A 34 7.59 9.49 15.29
N LYS A 35 6.38 8.96 15.51
CA LYS A 35 5.93 7.72 14.86
C LYS A 35 6.02 7.80 13.34
N MET A 36 5.55 8.90 12.75
CA MET A 36 5.61 9.10 11.30
C MET A 36 7.05 9.31 10.81
N ALA A 37 7.89 10.02 11.57
CA ALA A 37 9.30 10.20 11.25
C ALA A 37 10.06 8.86 11.24
N VAL A 38 9.80 7.99 12.22
CA VAL A 38 10.37 6.63 12.26
C VAL A 38 9.86 5.79 11.08
N TYR A 39 8.57 5.84 10.77
CA TYR A 39 8.01 5.16 9.61
C TYR A 39 8.66 5.62 8.29
N ALA A 40 8.84 6.93 8.12
CA ALA A 40 9.55 7.50 6.96
C ALA A 40 11.01 7.03 6.91
N ALA A 41 11.70 6.94 8.05
CA ALA A 41 13.06 6.40 8.13
C ALA A 41 13.13 4.91 7.76
N GLN A 42 12.12 4.11 8.11
CA GLN A 42 12.02 2.72 7.68
C GLN A 42 11.88 2.61 6.15
N ILE A 43 11.03 3.45 5.54
CA ILE A 43 10.86 3.51 4.08
C ILE A 43 12.18 3.93 3.40
N ASP A 44 12.84 4.98 3.88
CA ASP A 44 14.15 5.43 3.37
C ASP A 44 15.19 4.29 3.41
N ARG A 45 15.23 3.56 4.53
CA ARG A 45 16.20 2.48 4.69
C ARG A 45 15.92 1.26 3.80
N MET A 46 14.64 0.96 3.58
CA MET A 46 14.20 -0.03 2.59
C MET A 46 14.62 0.39 1.17
N ASP A 47 14.35 1.64 0.78
CA ASP A 47 14.68 2.17 -0.56
C ASP A 47 16.19 2.11 -0.84
N GLN A 48 17.02 2.51 0.13
CA GLN A 48 18.47 2.36 0.02
C GLN A 48 18.90 0.89 -0.13
N GLY A 49 18.19 -0.03 0.52
CA GLY A 49 18.39 -1.48 0.35
C GLY A 49 18.11 -1.94 -1.06
N ILE A 50 16.96 -1.53 -1.62
CA ILE A 50 16.59 -1.79 -3.01
C ILE A 50 17.65 -1.20 -3.95
N GLY A 51 18.10 0.04 -3.71
CA GLY A 51 19.15 0.69 -4.49
C GLY A 51 20.44 -0.14 -4.58
N ARG A 52 20.87 -0.78 -3.48
CA ARG A 52 22.04 -1.67 -3.48
C ARG A 52 21.83 -2.92 -4.33
N ILE A 53 20.65 -3.55 -4.25
CA ILE A 53 20.31 -4.72 -5.08
C ILE A 53 20.33 -4.33 -6.56
N LEU A 54 19.68 -3.22 -6.92
CA LEU A 54 19.63 -2.73 -8.30
C LEU A 54 21.01 -2.33 -8.83
N ALA A 55 21.87 -1.76 -7.97
CA ALA A 55 23.26 -1.48 -8.33
C ALA A 55 24.01 -2.77 -8.67
N LYS A 56 23.81 -3.84 -7.88
CA LYS A 56 24.45 -5.13 -8.17
C LYS A 56 23.94 -5.76 -9.46
N VAL A 57 22.64 -5.69 -9.75
CA VAL A 57 22.06 -6.15 -11.03
C VAL A 57 22.71 -5.45 -12.22
N ARG A 58 22.95 -4.13 -12.12
CA ARG A 58 23.66 -3.37 -13.16
C ARG A 58 25.13 -3.75 -13.27
N GLU A 59 25.83 -3.87 -12.15
CA GLU A 59 27.25 -4.26 -12.09
C GLU A 59 27.50 -5.61 -12.79
N LEU A 60 26.58 -6.56 -12.62
CA LEU A 60 26.65 -7.89 -13.24
C LEU A 60 26.32 -7.88 -14.74
N GLY A 61 25.89 -6.76 -15.31
CA GLY A 61 25.54 -6.65 -16.73
C GLY A 61 24.25 -7.39 -17.13
N VAL A 62 23.38 -7.73 -16.16
CA VAL A 62 22.15 -8.53 -16.41
C VAL A 62 20.86 -7.69 -16.36
N ALA A 63 20.98 -6.37 -16.28
CA ALA A 63 19.83 -5.46 -16.13
C ALA A 63 18.81 -5.56 -17.28
N ASP A 64 19.28 -5.67 -18.53
CA ASP A 64 18.40 -5.75 -19.70
C ASP A 64 17.59 -7.07 -19.76
N ASN A 65 18.05 -8.09 -19.04
CA ASN A 65 17.38 -9.38 -18.92
C ASN A 65 16.77 -9.59 -17.52
N THR A 66 16.47 -8.51 -16.81
CA THR A 66 15.87 -8.58 -15.47
C THR A 66 14.62 -7.71 -15.42
N LEU A 67 13.46 -8.34 -15.22
CA LEU A 67 12.24 -7.65 -14.79
C LEU A 67 12.33 -7.36 -13.29
N VAL A 68 12.22 -6.09 -12.93
CA VAL A 68 12.09 -5.65 -11.54
C VAL A 68 10.64 -5.21 -11.32
N MET A 69 10.01 -5.76 -10.28
CA MET A 69 8.70 -5.32 -9.80
C MET A 69 8.80 -4.96 -8.33
N PHE A 70 8.28 -3.80 -7.96
CA PHE A 70 8.10 -3.38 -6.57
C PHE A 70 6.62 -3.14 -6.32
N LEU A 71 6.12 -3.71 -5.23
CA LEU A 71 4.74 -3.53 -4.78
C LEU A 71 4.64 -3.63 -3.26
N SER A 72 3.59 -3.02 -2.72
CA SER A 72 3.16 -3.30 -1.35
C SER A 72 2.07 -4.38 -1.35
N ASP A 73 2.04 -5.18 -0.29
CA ASP A 73 1.15 -6.34 -0.13
C ASP A 73 -0.28 -5.97 0.28
N ASN A 74 -0.48 -4.79 0.89
CA ASN A 74 -1.77 -4.20 1.24
C ASN A 74 -1.64 -2.69 1.49
N GLY A 75 -2.76 -2.03 1.76
CA GLY A 75 -2.78 -0.63 2.19
C GLY A 75 -2.02 -0.38 3.51
N GLY A 76 -1.85 0.90 3.85
CA GLY A 76 -1.22 1.30 5.12
C GLY A 76 -1.85 0.62 6.36
N ASP A 77 -1.12 0.53 7.47
CA ASP A 77 -1.56 -0.27 8.62
C ASP A 77 -2.27 0.57 9.71
N GLY A 78 -3.60 0.55 9.71
CA GLY A 78 -4.39 1.26 10.73
C GLY A 78 -4.55 0.53 12.07
N PHE A 79 -3.77 -0.51 12.37
CA PHE A 79 -3.87 -1.18 13.67
C PHE A 79 -3.43 -0.28 14.82
N GLU A 80 -4.04 -0.52 15.98
CA GLU A 80 -3.64 0.06 17.26
C GLU A 80 -3.13 -1.09 18.14
N GLU A 81 -1.92 -0.94 18.66
CA GLU A 81 -1.30 -1.89 19.59
C GLU A 81 -0.82 -1.16 20.84
N THR A 82 -0.71 -1.89 21.95
CA THR A 82 -0.13 -1.35 23.19
C THR A 82 1.34 -1.00 22.96
N PRO A 83 1.73 0.28 23.04
CA PRO A 83 3.11 0.67 22.81
C PRO A 83 4.02 0.24 23.96
N THR A 84 5.32 0.12 23.69
CA THR A 84 6.31 0.00 24.76
C THR A 84 6.36 1.29 25.58
N LEU A 85 5.91 1.24 26.84
CA LEU A 85 5.91 2.42 27.72
C LEU A 85 7.33 2.82 28.13
N GLY A 86 7.58 4.14 28.15
CA GLY A 86 8.85 4.71 28.65
C GLY A 86 10.03 4.65 27.68
N ILE A 87 9.86 4.06 26.48
CA ILE A 87 10.89 4.00 25.43
C ILE A 87 10.35 4.71 24.19
N PRO A 88 11.05 5.69 23.60
CA PRO A 88 10.57 6.39 22.40
C PRO A 88 10.51 5.46 21.17
N PRO A 89 9.65 5.73 20.18
CA PRO A 89 9.64 5.00 18.92
C PRO A 89 10.99 5.00 18.19
N GLY A 90 11.31 3.87 17.56
CA GLY A 90 12.45 3.75 16.64
C GLY A 90 13.71 3.10 17.22
N THR A 91 13.72 2.76 18.51
CA THR A 91 14.80 1.94 19.09
C THR A 91 14.49 0.44 18.94
N GLN A 92 15.50 -0.40 19.09
CA GLN A 92 15.37 -1.86 19.03
C GLN A 92 14.44 -2.41 20.14
N GLU A 93 14.34 -1.70 21.26
CA GLU A 93 13.53 -2.04 22.43
C GLU A 93 12.09 -1.48 22.35
N SER A 94 11.80 -0.67 21.34
CA SER A 94 10.51 -0.02 21.16
C SER A 94 9.57 -0.82 20.25
N SER A 95 8.28 -0.87 20.60
CA SER A 95 7.21 -1.38 19.73
C SER A 95 6.12 -0.31 19.60
N TYR A 96 5.87 0.13 18.37
CA TYR A 96 4.90 1.16 18.04
C TYR A 96 4.32 0.93 16.64
N ILE A 97 3.04 1.25 16.49
CA ILE A 97 2.38 1.42 15.20
C ILE A 97 2.06 2.91 15.01
N TYR A 98 2.16 3.40 13.77
CA TYR A 98 1.83 4.78 13.42
C TYR A 98 0.34 5.13 13.51
N GLY A 99 -0.53 4.11 13.59
CA GLY A 99 -1.95 4.23 13.92
C GLY A 99 -2.84 4.66 12.76
N ARG A 100 -4.15 4.65 13.04
CA ARG A 100 -5.21 4.97 12.05
C ARG A 100 -5.04 6.31 11.34
N PRO A 101 -4.65 7.42 12.00
CA PRO A 101 -4.55 8.72 11.34
C PRO A 101 -3.52 8.70 10.20
N TRP A 102 -2.33 8.14 10.46
CA TRP A 102 -1.27 8.04 9.45
C TRP A 102 -1.57 7.00 8.39
N ALA A 103 -2.20 5.87 8.75
CA ALA A 103 -2.69 4.92 7.75
C ALA A 103 -3.68 5.59 6.77
N ASN A 104 -4.61 6.41 7.25
CA ASN A 104 -5.53 7.13 6.37
C ASN A 104 -4.81 8.14 5.46
N VAL A 105 -3.79 8.83 5.96
CA VAL A 105 -2.94 9.72 5.13
C VAL A 105 -2.22 8.94 4.05
N SER A 106 -1.59 7.81 4.39
CA SER A 106 -0.83 6.98 3.44
C SER A 106 -1.68 6.40 2.31
N ASN A 107 -2.99 6.24 2.52
CA ASN A 107 -3.90 5.71 1.52
C ASN A 107 -4.71 6.79 0.79
N THR A 108 -4.52 8.08 1.10
CA THR A 108 -5.27 9.18 0.48
C THR A 108 -5.07 9.19 -1.06
N PRO A 109 -6.13 9.31 -1.87
CA PRO A 109 -7.52 9.65 -1.51
C PRO A 109 -8.43 8.44 -1.22
N LEU A 110 -7.88 7.22 -1.27
CA LEU A 110 -8.64 5.99 -1.19
C LEU A 110 -9.23 5.78 0.20
N ARG A 111 -10.34 5.05 0.25
CA ARG A 111 -11.06 4.79 1.49
C ARG A 111 -10.45 3.60 2.22
N GLY A 112 -10.24 3.76 3.53
CA GLY A 112 -9.76 2.69 4.39
C GLY A 112 -8.27 2.42 4.22
N TYR A 113 -7.86 1.25 4.69
CA TYR A 113 -6.47 0.84 4.86
C TYR A 113 -6.44 -0.69 5.06
N LYS A 114 -5.31 -1.29 5.44
CA LYS A 114 -5.14 -2.74 5.66
C LYS A 114 -6.35 -3.39 6.36
N ARG A 115 -6.76 -4.57 5.87
CA ARG A 115 -7.99 -5.33 6.22
C ARG A 115 -9.33 -4.72 5.78
N GLY A 116 -9.32 -3.50 5.25
CA GLY A 116 -10.48 -2.93 4.57
C GLY A 116 -10.69 -3.58 3.19
N MET A 117 -11.95 -3.78 2.81
CA MET A 117 -12.33 -4.21 1.45
C MET A 117 -12.50 -3.02 0.49
N HIS A 118 -12.23 -1.81 0.97
CA HIS A 118 -12.15 -0.61 0.16
C HIS A 118 -10.77 -0.47 -0.45
N GLU A 119 -10.66 0.39 -1.46
CA GLU A 119 -9.49 0.61 -2.29
C GLU A 119 -8.25 0.97 -1.47
N GLY A 120 -8.41 1.68 -0.35
CA GLY A 120 -7.28 1.98 0.54
C GLY A 120 -6.69 0.75 1.20
N GLY A 121 -7.41 -0.38 1.26
CA GLY A 121 -6.87 -1.66 1.75
C GLY A 121 -6.29 -2.57 0.67
N ILE A 122 -6.76 -2.44 -0.58
CA ILE A 122 -6.49 -3.41 -1.67
C ILE A 122 -5.81 -2.82 -2.90
N SER A 123 -5.68 -1.50 -3.01
CA SER A 123 -5.01 -0.81 -4.12
C SER A 123 -3.66 -0.28 -3.65
N THR A 124 -2.58 -0.97 -4.02
CA THR A 124 -1.21 -0.65 -3.59
C THR A 124 -0.36 -0.10 -4.73
N PRO A 125 0.72 0.64 -4.43
CA PRO A 125 1.65 1.07 -5.46
C PRO A 125 2.30 -0.14 -6.12
N LEU A 126 2.42 -0.10 -7.46
CA LEU A 126 3.16 -1.05 -8.28
C LEU A 126 4.08 -0.28 -9.22
N VAL A 127 5.37 -0.61 -9.23
CA VAL A 127 6.33 -0.14 -10.22
C VAL A 127 6.94 -1.36 -10.90
N ALA A 128 6.96 -1.36 -12.23
CA ALA A 128 7.63 -2.36 -13.04
C ALA A 128 8.70 -1.70 -13.92
N CYS A 129 9.90 -2.28 -13.94
CA CYS A 129 11.01 -1.82 -14.76
C CYS A 129 11.63 -3.02 -15.47
N TRP A 130 11.66 -2.94 -16.80
CA TRP A 130 12.40 -3.87 -17.65
C TRP A 130 12.91 -3.09 -18.86
N PRO A 131 14.23 -2.81 -18.93
CA PRO A 131 14.81 -2.03 -20.02
C PRO A 131 14.42 -2.61 -21.39
N ASN A 132 14.06 -1.73 -22.33
CA ASN A 132 13.66 -2.07 -23.71
C ASN A 132 12.37 -2.91 -23.85
N VAL A 133 11.72 -3.32 -22.75
CA VAL A 133 10.47 -4.10 -22.75
C VAL A 133 9.31 -3.29 -22.18
N VAL A 134 9.51 -2.64 -21.03
CA VAL A 134 8.52 -1.76 -20.40
C VAL A 134 8.88 -0.30 -20.69
N ALA A 135 7.91 0.47 -21.18
CA ALA A 135 8.12 1.90 -21.48
C ALA A 135 8.45 2.68 -20.20
N ALA A 136 9.59 3.38 -20.19
CA ALA A 136 10.02 4.18 -19.06
C ALA A 136 9.13 5.42 -18.87
N GLY A 137 8.87 5.77 -17.60
CA GLY A 137 8.10 6.98 -17.23
C GLY A 137 6.60 6.91 -17.54
N ALA A 138 6.09 5.78 -18.02
CA ALA A 138 4.67 5.60 -18.29
C ALA A 138 3.88 5.38 -17.00
N ILE A 139 2.68 5.97 -16.93
CA ILE A 139 1.69 5.73 -15.87
C ILE A 139 0.47 5.11 -16.52
N ASN A 140 0.14 3.89 -16.12
CA ASN A 140 -0.84 3.05 -16.82
C ASN A 140 -1.95 2.57 -15.89
N HIS A 141 -3.20 2.68 -16.34
CA HIS A 141 -4.33 2.01 -15.71
C HIS A 141 -4.64 0.69 -16.45
N LEU A 142 -3.79 -0.32 -16.25
CA LEU A 142 -3.83 -1.56 -17.04
C LEU A 142 -5.16 -2.31 -16.96
N ALA A 143 -5.83 -2.31 -15.79
CA ALA A 143 -7.14 -2.93 -15.63
C ALA A 143 -8.23 -2.26 -16.48
N ALA A 144 -8.21 -0.93 -16.58
CA ALA A 144 -9.17 -0.18 -17.40
C ALA A 144 -8.89 -0.33 -18.89
N SER A 145 -7.61 -0.38 -19.29
CA SER A 145 -7.23 -0.56 -20.70
C SER A 145 -7.37 -2.00 -21.20
N ASN A 146 -7.42 -3.00 -20.30
CA ASN A 146 -7.48 -4.43 -20.66
C ASN A 146 -8.65 -5.16 -19.95
N PRO A 147 -9.91 -4.75 -20.17
CA PRO A 147 -11.07 -5.32 -19.45
C PRO A 147 -11.34 -6.79 -19.77
N GLU A 148 -10.91 -7.28 -20.94
CA GLU A 148 -10.97 -8.70 -21.32
C GLU A 148 -10.05 -9.55 -20.43
N THR A 149 -8.80 -9.12 -20.26
CA THR A 149 -7.82 -9.80 -19.38
C THR A 149 -8.29 -9.81 -17.94
N VAL A 150 -8.89 -8.72 -17.46
CA VAL A 150 -9.48 -8.70 -16.10
C VAL A 150 -10.57 -9.76 -15.96
N ARG A 151 -11.45 -9.91 -16.96
CA ARG A 151 -12.50 -10.94 -16.96
C ARG A 151 -11.94 -12.36 -17.00
N GLU A 152 -10.86 -12.58 -17.74
CA GLU A 152 -10.15 -13.86 -17.75
C GLU A 152 -9.55 -14.19 -16.37
N LEU A 153 -8.87 -13.23 -15.73
CA LEU A 153 -8.30 -13.39 -14.39
C LEU A 153 -9.37 -13.70 -13.33
N ILE A 154 -10.54 -13.06 -13.41
CA ILE A 154 -11.68 -13.36 -12.55
C ILE A 154 -12.12 -14.82 -12.72
N THR A 155 -12.15 -15.32 -13.97
CA THR A 155 -12.53 -16.71 -14.24
C THR A 155 -11.55 -17.71 -13.60
N PHE A 156 -10.24 -17.41 -13.58
CA PHE A 156 -9.28 -18.24 -12.87
C PHE A 156 -9.47 -18.21 -11.35
N TYR A 157 -9.80 -17.05 -10.78
CA TYR A 157 -10.12 -16.93 -9.37
C TYR A 157 -11.37 -17.74 -9.01
N ASP A 158 -12.44 -17.64 -9.79
CA ASP A 158 -13.69 -18.37 -9.54
C ASP A 158 -13.47 -19.89 -9.59
N ALA A 159 -12.74 -20.38 -10.59
CA ALA A 159 -12.39 -21.80 -10.69
C ALA A 159 -11.54 -22.28 -9.49
N TRP A 160 -10.62 -21.45 -9.01
CA TRP A 160 -9.86 -21.75 -7.79
C TRP A 160 -10.76 -21.77 -6.56
N ALA A 161 -11.65 -20.78 -6.41
CA ALA A 161 -12.54 -20.60 -5.28
C ALA A 161 -13.52 -21.77 -5.14
N GLU A 162 -14.10 -22.23 -6.25
CA GLU A 162 -14.93 -23.44 -6.30
C GLU A 162 -14.14 -24.67 -5.86
N ARG A 163 -12.94 -24.86 -6.42
CA ARG A 163 -12.09 -26.02 -6.12
C ARG A 163 -11.71 -26.13 -4.64
N VAL A 164 -11.49 -25.01 -3.95
CA VAL A 164 -11.12 -24.99 -2.52
C VAL A 164 -12.30 -24.80 -1.58
N GLY A 165 -13.53 -24.76 -2.12
CA GLY A 165 -14.75 -24.65 -1.31
C GLY A 165 -14.95 -23.30 -0.63
N VAL A 166 -14.52 -22.19 -1.26
CA VAL A 166 -14.83 -20.84 -0.77
C VAL A 166 -16.34 -20.68 -0.73
N VAL A 167 -16.89 -20.37 0.44
CA VAL A 167 -18.33 -20.10 0.60
C VAL A 167 -18.58 -18.62 0.31
N PRO A 168 -19.39 -18.26 -0.70
CA PRO A 168 -19.72 -16.87 -0.96
C PRO A 168 -20.35 -16.18 0.25
N TRP A 169 -19.96 -14.92 0.49
CA TRP A 169 -20.44 -14.14 1.63
C TRP A 169 -21.97 -14.05 1.72
N GLN A 170 -22.65 -14.01 0.58
CA GLN A 170 -24.12 -13.99 0.48
C GLN A 170 -24.76 -15.26 1.07
N GLN A 171 -24.08 -16.39 1.01
CA GLN A 171 -24.55 -17.65 1.59
C GLN A 171 -24.28 -17.73 3.10
N LEU A 172 -23.30 -16.97 3.61
CA LEU A 172 -22.98 -16.88 5.04
C LEU A 172 -23.92 -15.91 5.79
N ARG A 173 -24.36 -14.82 5.16
CA ARG A 173 -25.26 -13.83 5.80
C ARG A 173 -26.65 -14.35 6.15
N ASN A 174 -27.07 -15.48 5.57
CA ASN A 174 -28.39 -16.07 5.79
C ASN A 174 -28.37 -17.23 6.80
N ARG A 175 -27.31 -17.36 7.59
CA ARG A 175 -27.17 -18.27 8.74
C ARG A 175 -27.12 -17.48 10.04
#